data_AF-A0ABC8LT44-F1
#
_entry.id   AF-A0ABC8LT44-F1
#
_cell.length_a   1.000
_cell.length_b   1.000
_cell.length_c   1.000
_cell.angle_alpha   90.00
_cell.angle_beta   90.00
_cell.angle_gamma   90.00
#
_symmetry.space_group_name_H-M   'P 1'
#
loop_
_entity.id
_entity.type
_entity.pdbx_description
1 polymer ?
#
loop_
_entity_poly.entity_id
_entity_poly.type
_entity_poly.pdbx_seq_one_letter_code
_entity_poly.pdbx_strand_id
1 'polypeptide(L)'
;MRIMIKGGVWKNTEDEILKAAVMKYGKNQWAPVSSLLVRKSDKQCKARWYEWLDPSIKKTEWSREEDEKRLHLAKLLPTQWRTIAPIVGRTCLERYEKLLDAACTKDENYEAADDPRKLRPGEIDPDPESKPARPDPVDMDEDEKEMLSEARARKRKPKGIDYNAEIPFEKRAPAGFYVTADEDRPADQVKFPTTIEGLEGKRRTDVEAQFRKQDVARNKIAER
;
A
#
# COMPACT_ATOMS: atom_id res chain seq x y z
N MET A 1 27.35 5.30 8.55
CA MET A 1 26.22 4.48 8.06
C MET A 1 25.22 4.29 9.19
N ARG A 2 23.98 4.79 9.07
CA ARG A 2 22.90 4.42 10.00
C ARG A 2 22.41 3.02 9.61
N ILE A 3 22.70 2.01 10.42
CA ILE A 3 22.14 0.67 10.23
C ILE A 3 20.68 0.73 10.66
N MET A 4 19.75 0.81 9.70
CA MET A 4 18.32 0.75 10.00
C MET A 4 17.94 -0.73 10.16
N ILE A 5 17.66 -1.14 11.40
CA ILE A 5 17.14 -2.47 11.69
C ILE A 5 15.71 -2.54 11.12
N LYS A 6 15.52 -3.40 10.12
CA LYS A 6 14.22 -3.63 9.47
C LYS A 6 13.36 -4.59 10.29
N GLY A 7 12.06 -4.34 10.36
CA GLY A 7 11.07 -5.19 11.01
C GLY A 7 10.33 -4.52 12.17
N GLY A 8 9.96 -5.33 13.16
CA GLY A 8 9.14 -4.92 14.29
C GLY A 8 7.64 -4.98 14.01
N VAL A 9 6.86 -4.62 15.02
CA VAL A 9 5.39 -4.63 15.00
C VAL A 9 4.85 -3.74 13.87
N TRP A 10 3.77 -4.18 13.24
CA TRP A 10 3.06 -3.43 12.20
C TRP A 10 2.16 -2.37 12.82
N LYS A 11 2.22 -1.13 12.33
CA LYS A 11 1.31 -0.04 12.70
C LYS A 11 0.19 0.10 11.67
N ASN A 12 -0.91 0.72 12.07
CA ASN A 12 -2.07 0.92 11.19
C ASN A 12 -1.74 1.85 10.01
N THR A 13 -0.96 2.90 10.26
CA THR A 13 -0.33 3.73 9.21
C THR A 13 0.46 2.93 8.17
N GLU A 14 1.32 2.00 8.60
CA GLU A 14 2.10 1.16 7.69
C GLU A 14 1.20 0.24 6.86
N ASP A 15 0.17 -0.35 7.47
CA ASP A 15 -0.82 -1.20 6.79
C ASP A 15 -1.62 -0.41 5.73
N GLU A 16 -2.03 0.82 6.03
CA GLU A 16 -2.74 1.68 5.07
C GLU A 16 -1.85 2.12 3.89
N ILE A 17 -0.59 2.46 4.16
CA ILE A 17 0.40 2.74 3.11
C ILE A 17 0.61 1.49 2.25
N LEU A 18 0.73 0.31 2.87
CA LEU A 18 0.90 -0.96 2.17
C LEU A 18 -0.29 -1.28 1.26
N LYS A 19 -1.53 -1.11 1.75
CA LYS A 19 -2.75 -1.25 0.93
C LYS A 19 -2.73 -0.30 -0.26
N ALA A 20 -2.47 0.99 -0.02
CA ALA A 20 -2.44 1.99 -1.08
C ALA A 20 -1.33 1.72 -2.11
N ALA A 21 -0.19 1.20 -1.65
CA ALA A 21 0.93 0.83 -2.52
C ALA A 21 0.60 -0.40 -3.36
N VAL A 22 -0.02 -1.44 -2.79
CA VAL A 22 -0.47 -2.63 -3.54
C VAL A 22 -1.55 -2.27 -4.55
N MET A 23 -2.46 -1.35 -4.22
CA MET A 23 -3.43 -0.82 -5.19
C MET A 23 -2.77 -0.11 -6.38
N LYS A 24 -1.58 0.49 -6.18
CA LYS A 24 -0.85 1.23 -7.23
C LYS A 24 0.11 0.36 -8.05
N TYR A 25 0.89 -0.49 -7.39
CA TYR A 25 1.98 -1.28 -7.99
C TYR A 25 1.61 -2.75 -8.21
N GLY A 26 0.50 -3.22 -7.65
CA GLY A 26 0.07 -4.62 -7.71
C GLY A 26 0.84 -5.55 -6.75
N LYS A 27 0.53 -6.85 -6.83
CA LYS A 27 1.05 -7.90 -5.92
C LYS A 27 2.38 -8.53 -6.37
N ASN A 28 2.95 -8.05 -7.49
CA ASN A 28 4.17 -8.62 -8.08
C ASN A 28 5.40 -7.72 -7.89
N GLN A 29 5.21 -6.48 -7.42
CA GLN A 29 6.27 -5.46 -7.33
C GLN A 29 6.50 -5.02 -5.88
N TRP A 30 7.05 -5.92 -5.06
CA TRP A 30 7.26 -5.67 -3.62
C TRP A 30 8.40 -4.69 -3.31
N ALA A 31 9.41 -4.57 -4.17
CA ALA A 31 10.51 -3.63 -3.96
C ALA A 31 10.02 -2.15 -3.98
N PRO A 32 9.27 -1.68 -5.00
CA PRO A 32 8.64 -0.36 -4.97
C PRO A 32 7.72 -0.15 -3.76
N VAL A 33 6.95 -1.18 -3.39
CA VAL A 33 6.04 -1.13 -2.23
C VAL A 33 6.82 -0.93 -0.92
N SER A 34 7.85 -1.73 -0.67
CA SER A 34 8.69 -1.60 0.53
C SER A 34 9.46 -0.28 0.60
N SER A 35 9.79 0.33 -0.54
CA SER A 35 10.49 1.61 -0.57
C SER A 35 9.65 2.80 -0.07
N LEU A 36 8.34 2.60 0.15
CA LEU A 36 7.44 3.56 0.79
C LEU A 36 7.37 3.38 2.31
N LEU A 37 7.92 2.29 2.84
CA LEU A 37 7.87 1.92 4.24
C LEU A 37 9.30 1.92 4.80
N VAL A 38 9.63 2.91 5.62
CA VAL A 38 11.01 3.18 6.09
C VAL A 38 11.66 1.96 6.74
N ARG A 39 10.90 1.20 7.53
CA ARG A 39 11.42 0.10 8.37
C ARG A 39 10.99 -1.29 7.92
N LYS A 40 10.30 -1.45 6.79
CA LYS A 40 9.81 -2.77 6.31
C LYS A 40 10.53 -3.19 5.04
N SER A 41 10.93 -4.45 4.97
CA SER A 41 11.50 -5.06 3.77
C SER A 41 10.41 -5.52 2.79
N ASP A 42 10.79 -5.74 1.54
CA ASP A 42 9.98 -6.36 0.50
C ASP A 42 9.40 -7.72 0.94
N LYS A 43 10.21 -8.55 1.60
CA LYS A 43 9.77 -9.84 2.16
C LYS A 43 8.70 -9.66 3.23
N GLN A 44 8.90 -8.71 4.15
CA GLN A 44 7.94 -8.40 5.21
C GLN A 44 6.63 -7.85 4.64
N CYS A 45 6.68 -6.92 3.68
CA CYS A 45 5.49 -6.40 3.00
C CYS A 45 4.70 -7.51 2.30
N LYS A 46 5.40 -8.43 1.62
CA LYS A 46 4.78 -9.59 0.98
C LYS A 46 4.11 -10.50 1.99
N ALA A 47 4.81 -10.88 3.06
CA ALA A 47 4.26 -11.74 4.11
C ALA A 47 3.06 -11.08 4.78
N ARG A 48 3.16 -9.81 5.18
CA ARG A 48 2.05 -9.03 5.76
C ARG A 48 0.82 -9.01 4.87
N TRP A 49 1.01 -8.86 3.56
CA TRP A 49 -0.10 -8.88 2.62
C TRP A 49 -0.82 -10.24 2.64
N TYR A 50 -0.10 -11.33 2.42
CA TYR A 50 -0.71 -12.66 2.30
C TYR A 50 -1.16 -13.28 3.64
N GLU A 51 -0.67 -12.77 4.77
CA GLU A 51 -1.00 -13.32 6.09
C GLU A 51 -2.04 -12.48 6.84
N TRP A 52 -2.16 -11.17 6.56
CA TRP A 52 -3.09 -10.29 7.27
C TRP A 52 -3.94 -9.37 6.38
N LEU A 53 -3.42 -8.81 5.28
CA LEU A 53 -4.13 -7.75 4.55
C LEU A 53 -4.93 -8.20 3.34
N ASP A 54 -4.66 -9.37 2.78
CA ASP A 54 -5.40 -9.85 1.60
C ASP A 54 -6.89 -10.02 1.95
N PRO A 55 -7.82 -9.37 1.23
CA PRO A 55 -9.25 -9.46 1.52
C PRO A 55 -9.84 -10.88 1.46
N SER A 56 -9.15 -11.82 0.82
CA SER A 56 -9.53 -13.24 0.80
C SER A 56 -9.37 -13.94 2.15
N ILE A 57 -8.63 -13.34 3.10
CA ILE A 57 -8.37 -13.90 4.42
C ILE A 57 -9.58 -13.65 5.32
N LYS A 58 -10.26 -14.74 5.71
CA LYS A 58 -11.40 -14.68 6.64
C LYS A 58 -10.93 -14.38 8.06
N LYS A 59 -11.28 -13.21 8.59
CA LYS A 59 -11.03 -12.77 9.98
C LYS A 59 -12.24 -12.98 10.91
N THR A 60 -13.23 -13.74 10.46
CA THR A 60 -14.40 -14.13 11.26
C THR A 60 -14.05 -15.24 12.24
N GLU A 61 -14.95 -15.50 13.18
CA GLU A 61 -14.83 -16.64 14.10
C GLU A 61 -14.72 -17.98 13.34
N TRP A 62 -14.16 -18.98 14.03
CA TRP A 62 -14.00 -20.32 13.46
C TRP A 62 -15.30 -21.12 13.58
N SER A 63 -15.78 -21.67 12.47
CA SER A 63 -16.88 -22.63 12.53
C SER A 63 -16.38 -23.99 13.01
N ARG A 64 -17.28 -24.78 13.58
CA ARG A 64 -16.99 -26.15 14.00
C ARG A 64 -16.52 -27.02 12.84
N GLU A 65 -17.14 -26.88 11.66
CA GLU A 65 -16.77 -27.62 10.45
C GLU A 65 -15.35 -27.29 9.99
N GLU A 66 -14.94 -26.03 10.09
CA GLU A 66 -13.59 -25.58 9.74
C GLU A 66 -12.55 -26.13 10.73
N ASP A 67 -12.89 -26.20 12.01
CA ASP A 67 -12.04 -26.80 13.05
C ASP A 67 -11.91 -28.32 12.86
N GLU A 68 -13.00 -29.04 12.58
CA GLU A 68 -12.98 -30.49 12.30
C GLU A 68 -12.14 -30.81 11.06
N LYS A 69 -12.35 -30.06 9.95
CA LYS A 69 -11.57 -30.20 8.73
C LYS A 69 -10.08 -29.96 8.96
N ARG A 70 -9.74 -28.92 9.75
CA ARG A 70 -8.35 -28.65 10.13
C ARG A 70 -7.75 -29.82 10.90
N LEU A 71 -8.40 -30.29 11.97
CA LEU A 71 -7.88 -31.37 12.81
C LEU A 71 -7.66 -32.65 12.00
N HIS A 72 -8.60 -32.97 11.10
CA HIS A 72 -8.47 -34.09 10.17
C HIS A 72 -7.26 -33.94 9.25
N LEU A 73 -7.09 -32.79 8.61
CA LEU A 73 -5.96 -32.53 7.71
C LEU A 73 -4.61 -32.49 8.44
N ALA A 74 -4.56 -31.93 9.65
CA ALA A 74 -3.34 -31.90 10.46
C ALA A 74 -2.89 -33.31 10.88
N LYS A 75 -3.84 -34.23 11.09
CA LYS A 75 -3.55 -35.65 11.34
C LYS A 75 -3.00 -36.36 10.11
N LEU A 76 -3.50 -36.03 8.92
CA LEU A 76 -3.06 -36.64 7.66
C LEU A 76 -1.75 -36.06 7.11
N LEU A 77 -1.54 -34.75 7.30
CA LEU A 77 -0.39 -34.00 6.80
C LEU A 77 0.31 -33.29 7.96
N PRO A 78 1.12 -34.00 8.76
CA PRO A 78 1.75 -33.43 9.94
C PRO A 78 2.63 -32.23 9.59
N THR A 79 2.43 -31.10 10.26
CA THR A 79 3.23 -29.85 10.13
C THR A 79 3.22 -29.17 8.75
N GLN A 80 2.37 -29.61 7.81
CA GLN A 80 2.32 -29.04 6.45
C GLN A 80 1.32 -27.88 6.32
N TRP A 81 1.47 -26.85 7.15
CA TRP A 81 0.49 -25.75 7.22
C TRP A 81 0.34 -24.93 5.95
N ARG A 82 1.42 -24.80 5.14
CA ARG A 82 1.37 -24.12 3.84
C ARG A 82 0.51 -24.90 2.82
N THR A 83 0.39 -26.22 2.96
CA THR A 83 -0.49 -27.07 2.15
C THR A 83 -1.93 -27.07 2.68
N ILE A 84 -2.09 -27.08 4.00
CA ILE A 84 -3.41 -27.14 4.66
C ILE A 84 -4.15 -25.80 4.54
N ALA A 85 -3.45 -24.67 4.70
CA ALA A 85 -4.07 -23.34 4.76
C ALA A 85 -4.91 -23.00 3.51
N PRO A 86 -4.47 -23.27 2.26
CA PRO A 86 -5.31 -23.07 1.07
C PRO A 86 -6.58 -23.95 1.06
N ILE A 87 -6.51 -25.17 1.61
CA ILE A 87 -7.63 -26.13 1.63
C ILE A 87 -8.69 -25.72 2.67
N VAL A 88 -8.26 -25.16 3.80
CA VAL A 88 -9.13 -24.62 4.85
C VAL A 88 -9.56 -23.18 4.55
N GLY A 89 -8.81 -22.47 3.71
CA GLY A 89 -9.10 -21.11 3.25
C GLY A 89 -8.62 -19.98 4.18
N ARG A 90 -7.74 -20.27 5.14
CA ARG A 90 -7.10 -19.27 6.04
C ARG A 90 -5.91 -19.86 6.80
N THR A 91 -5.14 -19.01 7.49
CA THR A 91 -4.01 -19.40 8.33
C THR A 91 -4.45 -20.37 9.44
N CYS A 92 -3.77 -21.52 9.54
CA CYS A 92 -4.26 -22.66 10.30
C CYS A 92 -3.56 -22.92 11.64
N LEU A 93 -2.29 -22.53 11.78
CA LEU A 93 -1.42 -22.96 12.88
C LEU A 93 -1.88 -22.50 14.26
N GLU A 94 -2.02 -21.19 14.50
CA GLU A 94 -2.32 -20.65 15.84
C GLU A 94 -3.62 -21.22 16.44
N ARG A 95 -4.65 -21.40 15.62
CA ARG A 95 -5.92 -21.96 16.10
C ARG A 95 -5.84 -23.48 16.29
N TYR A 96 -4.99 -24.19 15.55
CA TYR A 96 -4.70 -25.60 15.85
C TYR A 96 -4.06 -25.75 17.24
N GLU A 97 -3.06 -24.92 17.54
CA GLU A 97 -2.39 -24.91 18.85
C GLU A 97 -3.38 -24.60 19.98
N LYS A 98 -4.23 -23.58 19.81
CA LYS A 98 -5.32 -23.29 20.78
C LYS A 98 -6.27 -24.46 21.04
N LEU A 99 -6.58 -25.25 20.00
CA LEU A 99 -7.44 -26.44 20.15
C LEU A 99 -6.72 -27.56 20.91
N LEU A 100 -5.43 -27.75 20.67
CA LEU A 100 -4.62 -28.70 21.43
C LEU A 100 -4.46 -28.27 22.88
N ASP A 101 -4.16 -27.00 23.13
CA ASP A 101 -3.99 -26.45 24.48
C ASP A 101 -5.31 -26.57 25.27
N ALA A 102 -6.46 -26.30 24.64
CA ALA A 102 -7.78 -26.46 25.26
C ALA A 102 -8.15 -27.92 25.56
N ALA A 103 -7.54 -28.88 24.85
CA ALA A 103 -7.66 -30.30 25.16
C ALA A 103 -6.72 -30.72 26.29
N CYS A 104 -5.46 -30.27 26.26
CA CYS A 104 -4.45 -30.58 27.29
C CYS A 104 -4.74 -29.92 28.64
N THR A 105 -5.30 -28.71 28.69
CA THR A 105 -5.70 -28.07 29.96
C THR A 105 -6.83 -28.78 30.71
N LYS A 106 -7.51 -29.75 30.07
CA LYS A 106 -8.47 -30.63 30.74
C LYS A 106 -7.80 -31.81 31.46
N ASP A 107 -6.53 -32.09 31.17
CA ASP A 107 -5.71 -33.02 31.95
C ASP A 107 -5.02 -32.23 33.07
N GLU A 108 -5.13 -32.67 34.33
CA GLU A 108 -4.66 -31.93 35.53
C GLU A 108 -3.14 -31.74 35.64
N ASN A 109 -2.36 -32.10 34.61
CA ASN A 109 -0.89 -32.15 34.64
C ASN A 109 -0.19 -31.04 33.81
N TYR A 110 -0.90 -29.96 33.42
CA TYR A 110 -0.34 -28.89 32.58
C TYR A 110 -0.04 -27.59 33.35
N GLU A 111 1.25 -27.30 33.55
CA GLU A 111 1.75 -26.03 34.09
C GLU A 111 1.98 -25.01 32.97
N ALA A 112 1.09 -24.03 32.83
CA ALA A 112 1.12 -23.04 31.74
C ALA A 112 2.32 -22.06 31.78
N ALA A 113 3.10 -22.06 32.86
CA ALA A 113 4.21 -21.13 33.08
C ALA A 113 5.50 -21.53 32.33
N ASP A 114 5.65 -22.79 31.94
CA ASP A 114 6.90 -23.34 31.35
C ASP A 114 6.72 -23.75 29.87
N ASP A 115 5.72 -23.19 29.18
CA ASP A 115 5.43 -23.46 27.77
C ASP A 115 6.51 -22.84 26.86
N PRO A 116 7.34 -23.66 26.17
CA PRO A 116 8.43 -23.16 25.32
C PRO A 116 7.97 -22.32 24.13
N ARG A 117 6.67 -22.32 23.80
CA ARG A 117 6.11 -21.52 22.69
C ARG A 117 5.88 -20.06 23.05
N LYS A 118 5.82 -19.73 24.35
CA LYS A 118 5.58 -18.35 24.80
C LYS A 118 6.87 -17.55 24.73
N LEU A 119 6.79 -16.39 24.07
CA LEU A 119 7.91 -15.45 24.00
C LEU A 119 8.32 -15.02 25.42
N ARG A 120 9.62 -15.10 25.70
CA ARG A 120 10.15 -14.58 26.97
C ARG A 120 10.21 -13.06 26.94
N PRO A 121 10.11 -12.37 28.09
CA PRO A 121 10.27 -10.93 28.14
C PRO A 121 11.60 -10.50 27.49
N GLY A 122 11.51 -9.66 26.45
CA GLY A 122 12.67 -9.17 25.69
C GLY A 122 12.97 -9.91 24.38
N GLU A 123 12.29 -11.01 24.08
CA GLU A 123 12.43 -11.69 22.78
C GLU A 123 11.64 -10.98 21.68
N ILE A 124 12.21 -10.96 20.48
CA ILE A 124 11.56 -10.44 19.28
C ILE A 124 10.66 -11.54 18.74
N ASP A 125 9.41 -11.18 18.48
CA ASP A 125 8.43 -12.04 17.85
C ASP A 125 8.92 -12.49 16.45
N PRO A 126 8.96 -13.80 16.16
CA PRO A 126 9.39 -14.31 14.86
C PRO A 126 8.39 -14.03 13.73
N ASP A 127 7.09 -13.91 14.03
CA ASP A 127 6.02 -13.79 13.03
C ASP A 127 5.10 -12.56 13.26
N PRO A 128 5.64 -11.33 13.31
CA PRO A 128 4.85 -10.13 13.58
C PRO A 128 3.86 -9.79 12.45
N GLU A 129 4.07 -10.31 11.24
CA GLU A 129 3.21 -10.13 10.07
C GLU A 129 1.81 -10.75 10.25
N SER A 130 1.68 -11.75 11.12
CA SER A 130 0.42 -12.43 11.40
C SER A 130 -0.47 -11.72 12.43
N LYS A 131 0.07 -10.72 13.14
CA LYS A 131 -0.60 -10.07 14.29
C LYS A 131 -1.40 -8.83 13.90
N PRO A 132 -2.43 -8.44 14.67
CA PRO A 132 -3.11 -7.16 14.46
C PRO A 132 -2.15 -5.97 14.47
N ALA A 133 -2.44 -4.96 13.64
CA ALA A 133 -1.67 -3.72 13.66
C ALA A 133 -1.89 -2.95 14.97
N ARG A 134 -0.84 -2.30 15.45
CA ARG A 134 -0.93 -1.39 16.58
C ARG A 134 -1.67 -0.12 16.14
N PRO A 135 -2.64 0.38 16.92
CA PRO A 135 -3.25 1.69 16.68
C PRO A 135 -2.19 2.79 16.64
N ASP A 136 -2.42 3.78 15.79
CA ASP A 136 -1.52 4.90 15.61
C ASP A 136 -1.56 5.80 16.88
N PRO A 137 -0.40 6.28 17.38
CA PRO A 137 -0.37 7.22 18.50
C PRO A 137 -1.01 8.56 18.11
N VAL A 138 -1.57 9.28 19.10
CA VAL A 138 -2.19 10.60 18.86
C VAL A 138 -1.15 11.60 18.36
N ASP A 139 0.03 11.60 18.98
CA ASP A 139 1.16 12.39 18.52
C ASP A 139 2.11 11.50 17.70
N MET A 140 1.96 11.62 16.38
CA MET A 140 2.80 10.91 15.40
C MET A 140 4.20 11.52 15.38
N ASP A 141 5.23 10.68 15.33
CA ASP A 141 6.60 11.17 15.22
C ASP A 141 6.90 11.77 13.83
N GLU A 142 8.04 12.45 13.72
CA GLU A 142 8.46 13.11 12.47
C GLU A 142 8.64 12.08 11.34
N ASP A 143 9.20 10.92 11.65
CA ASP A 143 9.46 9.84 10.70
C ASP A 143 8.14 9.32 10.08
N GLU A 144 7.08 9.14 10.89
CA GLU A 144 5.77 8.73 10.40
C GLU A 144 5.08 9.80 9.56
N LYS A 145 5.17 11.07 9.98
CA LYS A 145 4.63 12.20 9.22
C LYS A 145 5.32 12.33 7.86
N GLU A 146 6.65 12.20 7.83
CA GLU A 146 7.44 12.21 6.60
C GLU A 146 7.04 11.04 5.69
N MET A 147 6.95 9.82 6.23
CA MET A 147 6.53 8.62 5.49
C MET A 147 5.15 8.80 4.83
N LEU A 148 4.17 9.35 5.55
CA LEU A 148 2.84 9.66 5.01
C LEU A 148 2.90 10.71 3.91
N SER A 149 3.73 11.74 4.09
CA SER A 149 3.92 12.80 3.09
C SER A 149 4.56 12.26 1.81
N GLU A 150 5.56 11.39 1.93
CA GLU A 150 6.25 10.76 0.82
C GLU A 150 5.32 9.78 0.09
N ALA A 151 4.55 8.97 0.82
CA ALA A 151 3.57 8.06 0.24
C ALA A 151 2.51 8.81 -0.58
N ARG A 152 2.08 9.99 -0.12
CA ARG A 152 1.18 10.88 -0.87
C ARG A 152 1.87 11.48 -2.10
N ALA A 153 3.10 11.96 -1.95
CA ALA A 153 3.86 12.62 -3.02
C ALA A 153 4.27 11.66 -4.15
N ARG A 154 4.66 10.42 -3.82
CA ARG A 154 5.03 9.39 -4.80
C ARG A 154 3.87 8.95 -5.69
N LYS A 155 2.61 9.24 -5.34
CA LYS A 155 1.49 9.11 -6.28
C LYS A 155 1.58 10.12 -7.45
N ARG A 156 2.40 11.16 -7.36
CA ARG A 156 2.36 12.35 -8.24
C ARG A 156 3.59 12.64 -9.09
N LYS A 157 4.62 11.79 -9.17
CA LYS A 157 5.80 12.14 -10.00
C LYS A 157 5.79 11.50 -11.39
N PRO A 158 5.70 12.29 -12.47
CA PRO A 158 6.19 11.90 -13.78
C PRO A 158 7.70 12.15 -13.88
N LYS A 159 8.40 11.28 -14.60
CA LYS A 159 9.76 11.48 -15.11
C LYS A 159 9.63 12.39 -16.35
N GLY A 160 10.41 13.47 -16.51
CA GLY A 160 10.23 14.43 -17.62
C GLY A 160 11.53 15.09 -18.09
N ILE A 161 11.52 15.57 -19.34
CA ILE A 161 12.58 16.32 -20.02
C ILE A 161 12.29 17.83 -19.85
N ASP A 162 13.31 18.68 -19.80
CA ASP A 162 13.15 20.14 -19.72
C ASP A 162 12.85 20.72 -21.12
N TYR A 163 11.56 20.97 -21.38
CA TYR A 163 11.03 21.43 -22.67
C TYR A 163 11.42 22.88 -23.02
N ASN A 164 11.98 23.66 -22.09
CA ASN A 164 12.37 25.05 -22.34
C ASN A 164 13.81 25.20 -22.83
N ALA A 165 14.67 24.19 -22.61
CA ALA A 165 16.09 24.26 -22.94
C ALA A 165 16.40 23.88 -24.40
N GLU A 166 15.61 22.99 -24.97
CA GLU A 166 15.77 22.48 -26.33
C GLU A 166 14.43 22.01 -26.89
N ILE A 167 14.32 21.89 -28.22
CA ILE A 167 13.14 21.28 -28.85
C ILE A 167 13.24 19.77 -28.63
N PRO A 168 12.36 19.16 -27.82
CA PRO A 168 12.47 17.73 -27.55
C PRO A 168 12.20 16.91 -28.81
N PHE A 169 13.06 15.92 -29.06
CA PHE A 169 12.99 15.06 -30.25
C PHE A 169 12.99 15.84 -31.59
N GLU A 170 13.74 16.95 -31.66
CA GLU A 170 13.87 17.76 -32.87
C GLU A 170 14.16 16.89 -34.11
N LYS A 171 13.23 16.87 -35.05
CA LYS A 171 13.44 16.40 -36.41
C LYS A 171 13.37 17.60 -37.33
N ARG A 172 14.50 17.95 -37.94
CA ARG A 172 14.54 19.01 -38.94
C ARG A 172 13.65 18.64 -40.12
N ALA A 173 12.95 19.64 -40.66
CA ALA A 173 12.20 19.46 -41.90
C ALA A 173 13.17 18.94 -42.98
N PRO A 174 12.81 17.88 -43.73
CA PRO A 174 13.68 17.33 -44.76
C PRO A 174 13.95 18.37 -45.85
N ALA A 175 15.20 18.46 -46.29
CA ALA A 175 15.60 19.42 -47.33
C ALA A 175 14.83 19.13 -48.64
N GLY A 176 14.19 20.15 -49.18
CA GLY A 176 13.51 20.10 -50.47
C GLY A 176 14.41 20.56 -51.62
N PHE A 177 13.83 20.63 -52.83
CA PHE A 177 14.50 21.14 -54.03
C PHE A 177 14.63 22.68 -54.06
N TYR A 178 13.99 23.39 -53.13
CA TYR A 178 13.94 24.84 -53.08
C TYR A 178 14.75 25.37 -51.90
N VAL A 179 15.39 26.54 -52.09
CA VAL A 179 16.13 27.25 -51.04
C VAL A 179 15.13 27.98 -50.15
N THR A 180 15.04 27.60 -48.86
CA THR A 180 14.13 28.19 -47.87
C THR A 180 14.83 29.12 -46.88
N ALA A 181 16.15 29.29 -46.99
CA ALA A 181 16.95 30.08 -46.04
C ALA A 181 16.58 31.58 -46.01
N ASP A 182 16.05 32.10 -47.12
CA ASP A 182 15.69 33.52 -47.25
C ASP A 182 14.28 33.83 -46.71
N GLU A 183 13.51 32.80 -46.31
CA GLU A 183 12.12 32.94 -45.85
C GLU A 183 11.97 33.06 -44.33
N ASP A 184 13.04 32.83 -43.56
CA ASP A 184 13.07 32.96 -42.10
C ASP A 184 12.89 34.43 -41.69
N ARG A 185 11.64 34.84 -41.53
CA ARG A 185 11.30 36.17 -41.00
C ARG A 185 11.34 36.13 -39.47
N PRO A 186 12.04 37.06 -38.80
CA PRO A 186 11.93 37.19 -37.36
C PRO A 186 10.47 37.51 -36.99
N ALA A 187 9.95 36.84 -35.96
CA ALA A 187 8.60 37.10 -35.48
C ALA A 187 8.50 38.52 -34.91
N ASP A 188 7.50 39.31 -35.37
CA ASP A 188 7.13 40.57 -34.74
C ASP A 188 6.80 40.36 -33.26
N GLN A 189 6.94 41.40 -32.43
CA GLN A 189 6.63 41.33 -31.00
C GLN A 189 5.18 40.85 -30.77
N VAL A 190 5.05 39.56 -30.45
CA VAL A 190 3.77 38.92 -30.21
C VAL A 190 3.24 39.39 -28.85
N LYS A 191 2.06 40.03 -28.84
CA LYS A 191 1.39 40.38 -27.58
C LYS A 191 0.73 39.12 -27.01
N PHE A 192 1.46 38.43 -26.14
CA PHE A 192 0.90 37.31 -25.39
C PHE A 192 -0.02 37.80 -24.27
N PRO A 193 -1.18 37.15 -24.04
CA PRO A 193 -1.99 37.39 -22.85
C PRO A 193 -1.16 37.14 -21.59
N THR A 194 -1.25 38.05 -20.62
CA THR A 194 -0.45 37.98 -19.38
C THR A 194 -0.96 36.95 -18.36
N THR A 195 -2.13 36.37 -18.61
CA THR A 195 -2.79 35.41 -17.72
C THR A 195 -2.90 34.04 -18.38
N ILE A 196 -2.65 32.97 -17.63
CA ILE A 196 -2.77 31.58 -18.09
C ILE A 196 -4.17 31.29 -18.66
N GLU A 197 -5.23 31.78 -18.01
CA GLU A 197 -6.62 31.62 -18.49
C GLU A 197 -6.87 32.34 -19.83
N GLY A 198 -6.14 33.42 -20.11
CA GLY A 198 -6.19 34.12 -21.40
C GLY A 198 -5.43 33.40 -22.51
N LEU A 199 -4.42 32.59 -22.16
CA LEU A 199 -3.63 31.78 -23.08
C LEU A 199 -4.30 30.42 -23.37
N GLU A 200 -4.77 29.73 -22.34
CA GLU A 200 -5.28 28.34 -22.43
C GLU A 200 -6.82 28.26 -22.40
N GLY A 201 -7.51 29.35 -22.09
CA GLY A 201 -8.95 29.37 -21.83
C GLY A 201 -9.31 28.83 -20.43
N LYS A 202 -10.62 28.76 -20.15
CA LYS A 202 -11.12 28.18 -18.89
C LYS A 202 -10.90 26.67 -18.88
N ARG A 203 -10.20 26.18 -17.84
CA ARG A 203 -9.99 24.74 -17.68
C ARG A 203 -11.31 24.02 -17.41
N ARG A 204 -11.49 22.87 -18.06
CA ARG A 204 -12.69 22.04 -17.91
C ARG A 204 -13.01 21.68 -16.46
N THR A 205 -11.99 21.41 -15.64
CA THR A 205 -12.14 21.13 -14.20
C THR A 205 -12.73 22.30 -13.42
N ASP A 206 -12.37 23.54 -13.80
CA ASP A 206 -12.83 24.75 -13.11
C ASP A 206 -14.29 25.03 -13.48
N VAL A 207 -14.65 24.81 -14.74
CA VAL A 207 -16.05 24.85 -15.23
C VAL A 207 -16.90 23.77 -14.54
N GLU A 208 -16.44 22.52 -14.50
CA GLU A 208 -17.14 21.41 -13.84
C GLU A 208 -17.26 21.61 -12.32
N ALA A 209 -16.26 22.21 -11.66
CA ALA A 209 -16.32 22.54 -10.25
C ALA A 209 -17.33 23.66 -9.96
N GLN A 210 -17.46 24.64 -10.86
CA GLN A 210 -18.51 25.67 -10.77
C GLN A 210 -19.90 25.05 -10.88
N PHE A 211 -20.12 24.15 -11.85
CA PHE A 211 -21.38 23.43 -11.97
C PHE A 211 -21.68 22.55 -10.75
N ARG A 212 -20.69 21.82 -10.23
CA ARG A 212 -20.85 21.05 -8.97
C ARG A 212 -21.23 21.93 -7.79
N LYS A 213 -20.62 23.12 -7.66
CA LYS A 213 -20.99 24.07 -6.60
C LYS A 213 -22.43 24.56 -6.77
N GLN A 214 -22.87 24.84 -7.99
CA GLN A 214 -24.26 25.20 -8.28
C GLN A 214 -25.22 24.07 -7.94
N ASP A 215 -24.92 22.83 -8.31
CA ASP A 215 -25.76 21.67 -8.00
C ASP A 215 -25.85 21.42 -6.49
N VAL A 216 -24.73 21.51 -5.77
CA VAL A 216 -24.71 21.39 -4.30
C VAL A 216 -25.53 22.51 -3.65
N ALA A 217 -25.38 23.75 -4.12
CA ALA A 217 -26.16 24.88 -3.62
C ALA A 217 -27.66 24.71 -3.90
N ARG A 218 -28.03 24.27 -5.10
CA ARG A 218 -29.43 24.00 -5.49
C ARG A 218 -30.04 22.90 -4.62
N ASN A 219 -29.33 21.79 -4.44
CA ASN A 219 -29.81 20.67 -3.64
C ASN A 219 -29.97 21.05 -2.17
N LYS A 220 -29.03 21.82 -1.62
CA LYS A 220 -29.10 22.32 -0.23
C LYS A 220 -30.26 23.28 0.02
N ILE A 221 -30.71 24.01 -1.00
CA ILE A 221 -31.89 24.87 -0.94
C ILE A 221 -33.17 24.04 -1.04
N ALA A 222 -33.18 22.96 -1.84
CA ALA A 222 -34.33 22.07 -1.97
C ALA A 222 -34.59 21.18 -0.75
N GLU A 223 -33.58 20.95 0.09
CA GLU A 223 -33.68 20.22 1.38
C GLU A 223 -34.15 21.09 2.56
N ARG A 224 -34.39 22.40 2.35
CA ARG A 224 -34.95 23.33 3.35
C ARG A 224 -36.43 23.57 3.10
#